data_AF-A0A3M0Y9U9-F1
#
_entry.id   AF-A0A3M0Y9U9-F1
#
_cell.length_a   1.000
_cell.length_b   1.000
_cell.length_c   1.000
_cell.angle_alpha   90.00
_cell.angle_beta   90.00
_cell.angle_gamma   90.00
#
_symmetry.space_group_name_H-M   'P 1'
#
loop_
_entity.id
_entity.type
_entity.pdbx_description
1 polymer ?
#
loop_
_entity_poly.entity_id
_entity_poly.type
_entity_poly.pdbx_seq_one_letter_code
_entity_poly.pdbx_strand_id
1 'polypeptide(L)'
;LYNPTANTIDLTGWKLQKNGKAIATIGSKKEDRTSIPPGGFFLIGCNRYDGAVPADVVRSASLPNTSATLALYDGEGNEQDRMSYSSAAEGKSWERKAYFGGSCLVPQGDAEDKGNACDTDTQNDFVVRETPLPQNSASAPEPSEMVK
;
A
#
# COMPACT_ATOMS: atom_id res chain seq x y z
N LEU A 1 0.92 1.70 -0.06
CA LEU A 1 0.54 1.83 1.36
C LEU A 1 -0.42 3.01 1.47
N TYR A 2 -1.37 2.94 2.39
CA TYR A 2 -2.37 3.98 2.61
C TYR A 2 -2.46 4.25 4.10
N ASN A 3 -2.63 5.52 4.48
CA ASN A 3 -2.78 5.93 5.87
C ASN A 3 -4.26 6.27 6.17
N PRO A 4 -5.02 5.34 6.78
CA PRO A 4 -6.43 5.59 7.11
C PRO A 4 -6.64 6.49 8.34
N THR A 5 -5.57 6.92 9.01
CA THR A 5 -5.66 7.64 10.29
C THR A 5 -5.73 9.16 10.10
N ALA A 6 -6.16 9.87 11.14
CA ALA A 6 -6.20 11.34 11.15
C ALA A 6 -4.82 12.00 11.36
N ASN A 7 -3.75 11.22 11.54
CA ASN A 7 -2.42 11.73 11.84
C ASN A 7 -1.42 11.36 10.74
N THR A 8 -0.38 12.16 10.57
CA THR A 8 0.76 11.78 9.71
C THR A 8 1.49 10.60 10.34
N ILE A 9 1.78 9.58 9.53
CA ILE A 9 2.59 8.43 9.94
C ILE A 9 4.02 8.64 9.45
N ASP A 10 4.99 8.58 10.37
CA ASP A 10 6.41 8.46 10.04
C ASP A 10 6.78 7.00 9.78
N LEU A 11 7.23 6.72 8.56
CA LEU A 11 7.67 5.43 8.07
C LEU A 11 9.16 5.18 8.25
N THR A 12 9.91 6.09 8.87
CA THR A 12 11.35 5.93 9.06
C THR A 12 11.66 4.59 9.75
N GLY A 13 12.47 3.75 9.11
CA GLY A 13 12.84 2.43 9.63
C GLY A 13 11.81 1.32 9.38
N TRP A 14 10.60 1.63 8.89
CA TRP A 14 9.58 0.63 8.57
C TRP A 14 10.07 -0.35 7.51
N LYS A 15 9.62 -1.61 7.60
CA LYS A 15 10.06 -2.71 6.74
C LYS A 15 8.88 -3.39 6.07
N LEU A 16 8.98 -3.56 4.76
CA LEU A 16 8.14 -4.52 4.03
C LEU A 16 8.90 -5.84 3.95
N GLN A 17 8.29 -6.91 4.48
CA GLN A 17 8.79 -8.27 4.38
C GLN A 17 7.99 -9.08 3.38
N LYS A 18 8.68 -9.96 2.66
CA LYS A 18 8.11 -11.02 1.82
C LYS A 18 8.53 -12.37 2.39
N ASN A 19 7.59 -13.20 2.81
CA ASN A 19 7.83 -14.52 3.39
C ASN A 19 8.87 -14.49 4.52
N GLY A 20 8.75 -13.50 5.43
CA GLY A 20 9.66 -13.32 6.56
C GLY A 20 11.02 -12.69 6.23
N LYS A 21 11.25 -12.26 4.99
CA LYS A 21 12.50 -11.59 4.57
C LYS A 21 12.24 -10.15 4.18
N ALA A 22 12.96 -9.20 4.77
CA ALA A 22 12.87 -7.80 4.40
C ALA A 22 13.24 -7.60 2.92
N ILE A 23 12.35 -6.93 2.18
CA ILE A 23 12.53 -6.55 0.77
C ILE A 23 12.61 -5.04 0.57
N ALA A 24 12.11 -4.27 1.56
CA ALA A 24 12.29 -2.83 1.63
C ALA A 24 12.46 -2.40 3.08
N THR A 25 13.35 -1.44 3.30
CA THR A 25 13.44 -0.64 4.53
C THR A 25 13.27 0.81 4.12
N ILE A 26 12.31 1.53 4.70
CA ILE A 26 12.01 2.93 4.36
C ILE A 26 12.94 3.86 5.17
N GLY A 27 13.43 4.93 4.54
CA GLY A 27 14.44 5.81 5.15
C GLY A 27 15.86 5.25 5.15
N SER A 28 16.13 4.17 4.40
CA SER A 28 17.46 3.58 4.28
C SER A 28 18.36 4.33 3.29
N LYS A 29 17.79 5.21 2.47
CA LYS A 29 18.50 6.10 1.54
C LYS A 29 18.17 7.55 1.88
N LYS A 30 19.11 8.46 1.63
CA LYS A 30 18.98 9.89 2.00
C LYS A 30 17.82 10.57 1.26
N GLU A 31 17.54 10.12 0.05
CA GLU A 31 16.50 10.62 -0.84
C GLU A 31 15.10 10.03 -0.59
N ASP A 32 14.97 9.07 0.33
CA ASP A 32 13.68 8.44 0.59
C ASP A 32 12.70 9.45 1.21
N ARG A 33 11.46 9.45 0.73
CA ARG A 33 10.33 9.95 1.52
C ARG A 33 10.08 9.01 2.70
N THR A 34 9.68 9.57 3.84
CA THR A 34 9.49 8.81 5.07
C THR A 34 8.17 9.12 5.78
N SER A 35 7.20 9.75 5.12
CA SER A 35 5.93 10.09 5.77
C SER A 35 4.74 9.86 4.87
N ILE A 36 3.61 9.48 5.47
CA ILE A 36 2.29 9.46 4.80
C ILE A 36 1.35 10.41 5.56
N PRO A 37 0.83 11.48 4.93
CA PRO A 37 -0.17 12.34 5.58
C PRO A 37 -1.49 11.58 5.81
N PRO A 38 -2.44 12.14 6.61
CA PRO A 38 -3.78 11.57 6.76
C PRO A 38 -4.45 11.34 5.41
N GLY A 39 -5.02 10.16 5.21
CA GLY A 39 -5.63 9.75 3.93
C GLY A 39 -4.65 9.62 2.76
N GLY A 40 -3.34 9.76 3.01
CA GLY A 40 -2.33 9.77 1.96
C GLY A 40 -1.89 8.38 1.53
N PHE A 41 -1.12 8.36 0.44
CA PHE A 41 -0.57 7.15 -0.14
C PHE A 41 0.96 7.18 -0.17
N PHE A 42 1.55 5.99 -0.21
CA PHE A 42 2.99 5.80 -0.37
C PHE A 42 3.29 4.59 -1.23
N LEU A 43 4.05 4.81 -2.32
CA LEU A 43 4.37 3.79 -3.31
C LEU A 43 5.80 3.28 -3.17
N ILE A 44 5.94 1.98 -2.88
CA ILE A 44 7.23 1.27 -2.91
C ILE A 44 7.38 0.60 -4.28
N GLY A 45 8.28 1.13 -5.11
CA GLY A 45 8.68 0.53 -6.37
C GLY A 45 9.69 -0.60 -6.15
N CYS A 46 9.43 -1.77 -6.74
CA CYS A 46 10.31 -2.94 -6.69
C CYS A 46 10.89 -3.24 -8.08
N ASN A 47 12.02 -3.94 -8.13
CA ASN A 47 12.65 -4.48 -9.35
C ASN A 47 12.75 -3.50 -10.54
N ARG A 48 13.39 -2.33 -10.34
CA ARG A 48 13.51 -1.28 -11.37
C ARG A 48 12.17 -0.75 -11.87
N TYR A 49 11.21 -0.62 -10.95
CA TYR A 49 9.90 -0.04 -11.18
C TYR A 49 9.93 1.15 -12.16
N ASP A 50 9.15 1.03 -13.24
CA ASP A 50 9.07 1.94 -14.38
C ASP A 50 7.61 2.31 -14.71
N GLY A 51 6.70 2.16 -13.74
CA GLY A 51 5.29 2.51 -13.90
C GLY A 51 5.04 4.01 -14.09
N ALA A 52 3.89 4.34 -14.67
CA ALA A 52 3.50 5.72 -14.99
C ALA A 52 3.36 6.63 -13.74
N VAL A 53 2.97 6.06 -12.59
CA VAL A 53 2.92 6.78 -11.32
C VAL A 53 4.28 6.61 -10.63
N PRO A 54 5.06 7.67 -10.40
CA PRO A 54 6.41 7.51 -9.85
C PRO A 54 6.35 6.94 -8.43
N ALA A 55 7.25 6.01 -8.10
CA ALA A 55 7.36 5.49 -6.75
C ALA A 55 7.95 6.53 -5.79
N ASP A 56 7.50 6.51 -4.53
CA ASP A 56 8.07 7.35 -3.47
C ASP A 56 9.44 6.84 -3.03
N VAL A 57 9.64 5.53 -3.10
CA VAL A 57 10.93 4.87 -2.89
C VAL A 57 11.10 3.70 -3.84
N VAL A 58 12.34 3.45 -4.29
CA VAL A 58 12.65 2.30 -5.16
C VAL A 58 13.65 1.36 -4.49
N ARG A 59 13.36 0.05 -4.58
CA ARG A 59 14.19 -1.06 -4.07
C ARG A 59 14.41 -2.12 -5.15
N SER A 60 15.52 -2.84 -5.05
CA SER A 60 15.95 -3.82 -6.06
C SER A 60 15.29 -5.19 -5.89
N ALA A 61 14.68 -5.48 -4.74
CA ALA A 61 13.97 -6.72 -4.52
C ALA A 61 12.76 -6.87 -5.45
N SER A 62 12.35 -8.12 -5.70
CA SER A 62 11.21 -8.45 -6.56
C SER A 62 10.10 -9.16 -5.78
N LEU A 63 8.86 -8.92 -6.18
CA LEU A 63 7.68 -9.68 -5.78
C LEU A 63 7.39 -10.76 -6.83
N PRO A 64 7.07 -12.00 -6.44
CA PRO A 64 6.71 -13.05 -7.38
C PRO A 64 5.26 -12.89 -7.87
N ASN A 65 4.99 -13.33 -9.10
CA ASN A 65 3.64 -13.40 -9.66
C ASN A 65 2.85 -14.65 -9.22
N THR A 66 3.51 -15.60 -8.55
CA THR A 66 2.87 -16.81 -8.00
C THR A 66 2.26 -16.50 -6.64
N SER A 67 2.96 -16.68 -5.53
CA SER A 67 2.39 -16.38 -4.23
C SER A 67 3.43 -15.79 -3.29
N ALA A 68 2.95 -14.94 -2.39
CA ALA A 68 3.73 -14.50 -1.25
C ALA A 68 2.80 -14.02 -0.13
N THR A 69 3.35 -14.06 1.08
CA THR A 69 2.86 -13.30 2.21
C THR A 69 3.71 -12.06 2.36
N LEU A 70 3.06 -10.91 2.36
CA LEU A 70 3.64 -9.62 2.68
C LEU A 70 3.25 -9.25 4.11
N ALA A 71 4.21 -8.71 4.86
CA ALA A 71 3.99 -8.17 6.19
C ALA A 71 4.73 -6.85 6.33
N LEU A 72 4.04 -5.86 6.87
CA LEU A 72 4.54 -4.52 7.12
C LEU A 72 4.88 -4.40 8.61
N TYR A 73 6.10 -3.97 8.91
CA TYR A 73 6.56 -3.74 10.27
C TYR A 73 6.95 -2.27 10.43
N ASP A 74 6.67 -1.70 11.60
CA ASP A 74 7.14 -0.37 11.95
C ASP A 74 8.66 -0.34 12.23
N GLY A 75 9.19 0.84 12.57
CA GLY A 75 10.60 1.03 12.89
C GLY A 75 11.06 0.33 14.18
N GLU A 76 10.14 -0.01 15.07
CA GLU A 76 10.39 -0.72 16.34
C GLU A 76 10.35 -2.25 16.15
N GLY A 77 9.79 -2.71 15.02
CA GLY A 77 9.66 -4.12 14.67
C GLY A 77 8.30 -4.72 15.02
N ASN A 78 7.29 -3.91 15.36
CA ASN A 78 5.93 -4.39 15.53
C ASN A 78 5.25 -4.56 14.17
N GLU A 79 4.47 -5.63 14.02
CA GLU A 79 3.69 -5.86 12.80
C GLU A 79 2.49 -4.91 12.76
N GLN A 80 2.34 -4.22 11.63
CA GLN A 80 1.29 -3.22 11.40
C GLN A 80 0.23 -3.72 10.43
N ASP A 81 0.62 -4.53 9.43
CA ASP A 81 -0.30 -5.08 8.44
C ASP A 81 0.27 -6.36 7.82
N ARG A 82 -0.61 -7.23 7.30
CA ARG A 82 -0.28 -8.47 6.61
C ARG A 82 -1.28 -8.76 5.48
N MET A 83 -0.76 -9.20 4.34
CA MET A 83 -1.59 -9.81 3.30
C MET A 83 -0.92 -11.03 2.69
N SER A 84 -1.72 -11.97 2.20
CA SER A 84 -1.24 -13.07 1.36
C SER A 84 -2.00 -13.08 0.05
N TYR A 85 -1.27 -13.30 -1.06
CA TYR A 85 -1.88 -13.49 -2.38
C TYR A 85 -1.43 -14.83 -2.96
N SER A 86 -2.35 -15.48 -3.69
CA SER A 86 -2.14 -16.80 -4.30
C SER A 86 -1.66 -16.75 -5.75
N SER A 87 -1.92 -15.63 -6.43
CA SER A 87 -1.48 -15.31 -7.80
C SER A 87 -1.55 -13.80 -8.00
N ALA A 88 -0.62 -13.23 -8.77
CA ALA A 88 -0.72 -11.89 -9.30
C ALA A 88 -0.54 -11.99 -10.82
N ALA A 89 -1.66 -12.02 -11.54
CA ALA A 89 -1.65 -12.11 -13.00
C ALA A 89 -0.97 -10.88 -13.61
N GLU A 90 -0.28 -11.08 -14.73
CA GLU A 90 0.33 -9.99 -15.48
C GLU A 90 -0.73 -8.94 -15.87
N GLY A 91 -0.38 -7.66 -15.73
CA GLY A 91 -1.28 -6.55 -16.03
C GLY A 91 -2.42 -6.37 -15.03
N LYS A 92 -2.43 -7.08 -13.90
CA LYS A 92 -3.43 -6.92 -12.82
C LYS A 92 -2.75 -6.55 -11.51
N SER A 93 -3.55 -6.04 -10.57
CA SER A 93 -3.07 -5.76 -9.21
C SER A 93 -4.08 -6.22 -8.17
N TRP A 94 -3.58 -6.47 -6.96
CA TRP A 94 -4.42 -6.61 -5.78
C TRP A 94 -4.55 -5.25 -5.10
N GLU A 95 -5.76 -4.94 -4.65
CA GLU A 95 -6.07 -3.69 -3.98
C GLU A 95 -6.95 -3.97 -2.77
N ARG A 96 -6.64 -3.34 -1.64
CA ARG A 96 -7.44 -3.43 -0.43
C ARG A 96 -8.71 -2.60 -0.60
N LYS A 97 -9.85 -3.14 -0.17
CA LYS A 97 -11.15 -2.49 -0.25
C LYS A 97 -11.18 -1.19 0.53
N ALA A 98 -12.04 -0.26 0.13
CA ALA A 98 -12.34 0.92 0.92
C ALA A 98 -13.17 0.54 2.14
N TYR A 99 -13.00 1.25 3.26
CA TYR A 99 -13.94 1.19 4.38
C TYR A 99 -14.61 2.55 4.53
N PHE A 100 -15.89 2.63 4.16
CA PHE A 100 -16.63 3.87 4.15
C PHE A 100 -18.09 3.64 4.57
N GLY A 101 -18.64 4.52 5.39
CA GLY A 101 -20.01 4.39 5.89
C GLY A 101 -20.26 3.09 6.69
N GLY A 102 -19.22 2.52 7.32
CA GLY A 102 -19.32 1.29 8.09
C GLY A 102 -19.29 0.00 7.26
N SER A 103 -18.99 0.08 5.96
CA SER A 103 -18.98 -1.06 5.05
C SER A 103 -17.71 -1.14 4.21
N CYS A 104 -17.33 -2.36 3.84
CA CYS A 104 -16.25 -2.59 2.88
C CYS A 104 -16.76 -2.46 1.45
N LEU A 105 -16.18 -1.53 0.68
CA LEU A 105 -16.57 -1.22 -0.68
C LEU A 105 -15.44 -1.59 -1.65
N VAL A 106 -15.81 -2.04 -2.85
CA VAL A 106 -14.86 -2.20 -3.95
C VAL A 106 -14.42 -0.80 -4.37
N PRO A 107 -13.13 -0.43 -4.31
CA PRO A 107 -12.64 0.93 -4.56
C PRO A 107 -12.53 1.19 -6.07
N GLN A 108 -13.64 1.00 -6.78
CA GLN A 108 -13.79 1.19 -8.22
C GLN A 108 -15.11 1.91 -8.49
N GLY A 109 -15.14 2.76 -9.52
CA GLY A 109 -16.34 3.55 -9.83
C GLY A 109 -16.65 4.55 -8.73
N ASP A 110 -17.86 4.50 -8.14
CA ASP A 110 -18.34 5.47 -7.15
C ASP A 110 -17.56 5.45 -5.82
N ALA A 111 -16.78 4.39 -5.57
CA ALA A 111 -15.97 4.24 -4.37
C ALA A 111 -14.45 4.35 -4.64
N GLU A 112 -14.04 4.77 -5.84
CA GLU A 112 -12.63 4.92 -6.23
C GLU A 112 -11.87 5.88 -5.29
N ASP A 113 -12.54 6.91 -4.77
CA ASP A 113 -11.93 7.96 -3.94
C ASP A 113 -12.18 7.78 -2.44
N LYS A 114 -12.48 6.55 -1.99
CA LYS A 114 -12.86 6.24 -0.60
C LYS A 114 -11.73 5.61 0.22
N GLY A 115 -10.52 5.57 -0.32
CA GLY A 115 -9.32 5.04 0.33
C GLY A 115 -9.28 3.51 0.35
N ASN A 116 -8.28 2.94 1.04
CA ASN A 116 -8.08 1.49 1.11
C ASN A 116 -7.95 1.01 2.57
N ALA A 117 -9.01 1.22 3.37
CA ALA A 117 -9.02 0.98 4.82
C ALA A 117 -9.72 -0.31 5.29
N CYS A 118 -10.39 -1.06 4.41
CA CYS A 118 -11.10 -2.28 4.83
C CYS A 118 -10.08 -3.36 5.23
N ASP A 119 -10.11 -3.72 6.51
CA ASP A 119 -9.23 -4.71 7.09
C ASP A 119 -10.02 -5.54 8.11
N THR A 120 -10.35 -6.76 7.70
CA THR A 120 -11.05 -7.78 8.51
C THR A 120 -10.14 -8.97 8.78
N ASP A 121 -8.83 -8.82 8.55
CA ASP A 121 -7.81 -9.86 8.61
C ASP A 121 -8.09 -11.05 7.69
N THR A 122 -8.74 -10.81 6.53
CA THR A 122 -9.08 -11.88 5.56
C THR A 122 -8.66 -11.54 4.14
N GLN A 123 -8.54 -12.58 3.29
CA GLN A 123 -8.31 -12.37 1.85
C GLN A 123 -9.48 -11.61 1.18
N ASN A 124 -10.67 -11.59 1.79
CA ASN A 124 -11.84 -10.88 1.28
C ASN A 124 -11.72 -9.36 1.38
N ASP A 125 -10.72 -8.86 2.11
CA ASP A 125 -10.38 -7.44 2.18
C ASP A 125 -9.82 -6.91 0.88
N PHE A 126 -9.42 -7.79 -0.03
CA PHE A 126 -8.79 -7.41 -1.28
C PHE A 126 -9.64 -7.77 -2.49
N VAL A 127 -9.47 -6.99 -3.55
CA VAL A 127 -10.03 -7.23 -4.89
C VAL A 127 -8.92 -7.19 -5.92
N VAL A 128 -9.16 -7.86 -7.04
CA VAL A 128 -8.30 -7.73 -8.22
C VAL A 128 -8.77 -6.52 -9.03
N ARG A 129 -7.84 -5.62 -9.38
CA ARG A 129 -8.03 -4.63 -10.43
C ARG A 129 -7.54 -5.19 -11.76
N GLU A 130 -8.39 -5.08 -12.78
CA GLU A 130 -8.05 -5.44 -14.17
C GLU A 130 -7.06 -4.46 -14.81
N THR A 131 -6.96 -3.23 -14.28
CA THR A 131 -5.95 -2.25 -14.69
C THR A 131 -5.34 -1.64 -13.43
N PRO A 132 -4.04 -1.85 -13.17
CA PRO A 132 -3.34 -1.29 -12.03
C PRO A 132 -3.40 0.24 -12.05
N LEU A 133 -3.81 0.81 -10.92
CA LEU A 133 -3.86 2.26 -10.73
C LEU A 133 -3.22 2.59 -9.37
N PRO A 134 -1.89 2.40 -9.20
CA PRO A 134 -1.23 2.67 -7.94
C PRO A 134 -1.26 4.17 -7.61
N GLN A 135 -1.35 4.49 -6.32
CA GLN A 135 -1.26 5.85 -5.79
C GLN A 135 0.05 6.06 -5.03
N ASN A 136 0.52 7.30 -4.97
CA ASN A 136 1.76 7.71 -4.30
C ASN A 136 1.53 9.00 -3.50
N SER A 137 2.59 9.58 -2.93
CA SER A 137 2.45 10.82 -2.14
C SER A 137 2.00 12.07 -2.92
N ALA A 138 1.91 12.02 -4.25
CA ALA A 138 1.34 13.10 -5.07
C ALA A 138 -0.15 12.90 -5.37
N SER A 139 -0.73 11.74 -5.04
CA SER A 139 -2.15 11.48 -5.14
C SER A 139 -2.94 12.32 -4.12
N ALA A 140 -4.18 12.67 -4.46
CA ALA A 140 -5.07 13.35 -3.52
C ALA A 140 -5.36 12.44 -2.31
N PRO A 141 -5.49 13.00 -1.09
CA PRO A 141 -5.89 12.21 0.07
C PRO A 141 -7.30 11.64 -0.07
N GLU A 142 -7.50 10.46 0.49
CA GLU A 142 -8.78 9.76 0.51
C GLU A 142 -9.21 9.34 1.93
N PRO A 143 -10.52 9.23 2.21
CA PRO A 143 -11.58 9.87 1.44
C PRO A 143 -11.34 11.39 1.35
N SER A 144 -11.78 11.99 0.24
CA SER A 144 -11.58 13.42 -0.08
C SER A 144 -12.04 14.38 1.03
N GLU A 145 -12.87 13.91 1.96
CA GLU A 145 -13.33 14.62 3.16
C GLU A 145 -12.29 14.75 4.29
N MET A 146 -11.19 13.98 4.28
CA MET A 146 -10.12 14.04 5.30
C MET A 146 -9.25 15.30 5.21
N VAL A 147 -9.47 16.17 4.22
CA VAL A 147 -8.68 17.39 3.96
C VAL A 147 -9.27 18.64 4.66
N LYS A 148 -10.18 18.48 5.64
CA LYS A 148 -10.84 19.60 6.34
C LYS A 148 -10.19 19.95 7.68
#